data_AF-A0A835D6X4-F1
#
_entry.id   AF-A0A835D6X4-F1
#
_cell.length_a   1.000
_cell.length_b   1.000
_cell.length_c   1.000
_cell.angle_alpha   90.00
_cell.angle_beta   90.00
_cell.angle_gamma   90.00
#
_symmetry.space_group_name_H-M   'P 1'
#
loop_
_entity.id
_entity.type
_entity.pdbx_description
1 polymer ?
#
loop_
_entity_poly.entity_id
_entity_poly.type
_entity_poly.pdbx_seq_one_letter_code
_entity_poly.pdbx_strand_id
1 'polypeptide(L)'
;MANPPKPWKVEYAKSSRSSCKSCKNPIEKEKLRLGKMVQATQFDGFMPMWNHADCILKKANQIKFLDDVEGIDLLRWEDQQKIRKCLEDGGGSSNSTVVAFTECGVEVSPTSRATCKCCNQKIMKGEVRISTKLDGQAARSLAWHHANCFMESYSAMQIEKLSGWDSLSISDQAAVRALGKKATPTTKSVPRCQTVIDILVKHAFDNIARFTSQQRDAIGKLWASIREQHARRKQGKSITGKLDMNAFERLQQKYASEKISIRHAVGGGGDRRAQQWLG
;
A
#
# COMPACT_ATOMS: atom_id res chain seq x y z
N MET A 1 -20.79 -19.54 20.40
CA MET A 1 -21.46 -18.98 19.20
C MET A 1 -20.36 -18.61 18.21
N ALA A 2 -20.33 -19.25 17.03
CA ALA A 2 -19.34 -18.94 16.01
C ALA A 2 -19.55 -17.50 15.49
N ASN A 3 -18.47 -16.76 15.22
CA ASN A 3 -18.59 -15.43 14.62
C ASN A 3 -19.34 -15.52 13.29
N PRO A 4 -20.22 -14.56 12.97
CA PRO A 4 -20.89 -14.53 11.68
C PRO A 4 -19.84 -14.48 10.55
N PRO A 5 -20.00 -15.28 9.49
CA PRO A 5 -19.03 -15.33 8.40
C PRO A 5 -18.94 -13.98 7.71
N LYS A 6 -17.72 -13.62 7.28
CA LYS A 6 -17.52 -12.39 6.52
C LYS A 6 -18.28 -12.48 5.18
N PRO A 7 -18.78 -11.37 4.64
CA PRO A 7 -19.63 -11.38 3.45
C PRO A 7 -18.90 -11.88 2.20
N TRP A 8 -17.56 -11.80 2.17
CA TRP A 8 -16.73 -12.31 1.09
C TRP A 8 -15.67 -13.27 1.61
N LYS A 9 -15.28 -14.21 0.77
CA LYS A 9 -14.16 -15.14 1.01
C LYS A 9 -13.28 -15.22 -0.22
N VAL A 10 -11.97 -15.27 -0.03
CA VAL A 10 -10.99 -15.44 -1.09
C VAL A 10 -10.10 -16.64 -0.82
N GLU A 11 -9.83 -17.43 -1.85
CA GLU A 11 -8.89 -18.56 -1.78
C GLU A 11 -8.38 -18.94 -3.17
N TYR A 12 -7.28 -19.69 -3.21
CA TYR A 12 -6.91 -20.45 -4.41
C TYR A 12 -7.82 -21.68 -4.54
N ALA A 13 -8.30 -21.94 -5.76
CA ALA A 13 -9.19 -23.05 -6.02
C ALA A 13 -8.53 -24.41 -5.69
N LYS A 14 -9.10 -25.15 -4.75
CA LYS A 14 -8.59 -26.48 -4.35
C LYS A 14 -8.77 -27.55 -5.43
N SER A 15 -9.72 -27.34 -6.34
CA SER A 15 -10.01 -28.20 -7.49
C SER A 15 -10.65 -27.39 -8.62
N SER A 16 -10.70 -27.95 -9.83
CA SER A 16 -11.34 -27.36 -11.01
C SER A 16 -12.86 -27.59 -11.10
N ARG A 17 -13.51 -28.07 -10.02
CA ARG A 17 -14.94 -28.45 -10.02
C ARG A 17 -15.89 -27.26 -9.88
N SER A 18 -15.42 -26.07 -9.47
CA SER A 18 -16.26 -24.89 -9.31
C SER A 18 -16.38 -24.11 -10.62
N SER A 19 -17.59 -23.67 -10.97
CA SER A 19 -17.85 -22.74 -12.06
C SER A 19 -18.07 -21.32 -11.56
N CYS A 20 -17.57 -20.34 -12.30
CA CYS A 20 -17.74 -18.94 -12.00
C CYS A 20 -19.20 -18.52 -12.22
N LYS A 21 -19.83 -17.95 -11.19
CA LYS A 21 -21.23 -17.50 -11.29
C LYS A 21 -21.43 -16.28 -12.18
N SER A 22 -20.36 -15.52 -12.46
CA SER A 22 -20.42 -14.33 -13.32
C SER A 22 -20.29 -14.63 -14.81
N CYS A 23 -19.31 -15.45 -15.21
CA CYS A 23 -19.06 -15.76 -16.63
C CYS A 23 -19.41 -17.20 -17.03
N LYS A 24 -19.89 -18.03 -16.09
CA LYS A 24 -20.27 -19.45 -16.26
C LYS A 24 -19.13 -20.41 -16.64
N ASN A 25 -17.92 -19.93 -16.87
CA ASN A 25 -16.76 -20.76 -17.18
C ASN A 25 -16.20 -21.49 -15.92
N PRO A 26 -15.55 -22.65 -16.08
CA PRO A 26 -14.88 -23.34 -14.98
C PRO A 26 -13.75 -22.48 -14.38
N ILE A 27 -13.49 -22.68 -13.08
CA ILE A 27 -12.38 -22.07 -12.36
C ILE A 27 -11.33 -23.15 -12.18
N GLU A 28 -10.17 -23.00 -12.80
CA GLU A 28 -9.07 -23.96 -12.72
C GLU A 28 -8.51 -24.08 -11.31
N LYS A 29 -7.92 -25.24 -10.99
CA LYS A 29 -7.20 -25.47 -9.73
C LYS A 29 -6.06 -24.44 -9.59
N GLU A 30 -5.80 -24.01 -8.37
CA GLU A 30 -4.76 -23.03 -8.01
C GLU A 30 -4.97 -21.61 -8.55
N LYS A 31 -6.06 -21.34 -9.29
CA LYS A 31 -6.46 -19.97 -9.64
C LYS A 31 -7.16 -19.28 -8.48
N LEU A 32 -6.93 -17.98 -8.37
CA LEU A 32 -7.57 -17.12 -7.38
C LEU A 32 -9.08 -16.99 -7.67
N ARG A 33 -9.91 -17.26 -6.67
CA ARG A 33 -11.37 -17.11 -6.76
C ARG A 33 -11.95 -16.38 -5.56
N LEU A 34 -13.00 -15.61 -5.82
CA LEU A 34 -13.76 -14.84 -4.83
C LEU A 34 -15.14 -15.45 -4.66
N GLY A 35 -15.51 -15.77 -3.43
CA GLY A 35 -16.78 -16.33 -3.03
C GLY A 35 -17.62 -15.30 -2.27
N LYS A 36 -18.81 -14.96 -2.76
CA LYS A 36 -19.79 -14.20 -1.97
C LYS A 36 -20.47 -15.16 -1.00
N MET A 37 -20.45 -14.88 0.29
CA MET A 37 -21.16 -15.71 1.27
C MET A 37 -22.66 -15.43 1.17
N VAL A 38 -23.42 -16.49 0.88
CA VAL A 38 -24.89 -16.45 0.85
C VAL A 38 -25.46 -17.52 1.76
N GLN A 39 -26.62 -17.28 2.35
CA GLN A 39 -27.32 -18.29 3.13
C GLN A 39 -27.73 -19.45 2.21
N ALA A 40 -27.43 -20.68 2.62
CA ALA A 40 -27.82 -21.86 1.88
C ALA A 40 -29.32 -22.11 2.04
N THR A 41 -29.99 -22.51 0.95
CA THR A 41 -31.41 -22.86 0.98
C THR A 41 -31.65 -24.32 1.40
N GLN A 42 -30.63 -25.18 1.26
CA GLN A 42 -30.74 -26.63 1.46
C GLN A 42 -30.34 -27.09 2.86
N PHE A 43 -29.57 -26.28 3.58
CA PHE A 43 -29.11 -26.58 4.93
C PHE A 43 -28.96 -25.28 5.71
N ASP A 44 -29.00 -25.37 7.03
CA ASP A 44 -28.79 -24.22 7.89
C ASP A 44 -27.28 -23.86 7.93
N GLY A 45 -26.90 -22.88 7.13
CA GLY A 45 -25.52 -22.41 7.02
C GLY A 45 -25.28 -21.45 5.85
N PHE A 46 -24.02 -21.09 5.65
CA PHE A 46 -23.58 -20.20 4.56
C PHE A 46 -22.77 -20.98 3.52
N MET A 47 -22.98 -20.65 2.25
CA MET A 47 -22.28 -21.25 1.11
C MET A 47 -21.61 -20.14 0.28
N PRO A 48 -20.31 -20.27 -0.07
CA PRO A 48 -19.65 -19.33 -0.96
C PRO A 48 -20.08 -19.52 -2.42
N MET A 49 -20.57 -18.45 -3.04
CA MET A 49 -20.83 -18.37 -4.48
C MET A 49 -19.56 -17.95 -5.21
N TRP A 50 -18.85 -18.93 -5.77
CA TRP A 50 -17.54 -18.74 -6.41
C TRP A 50 -17.61 -17.99 -7.74
N ASN A 51 -16.65 -17.08 -7.93
CA ASN A 51 -16.41 -16.32 -9.14
C ASN A 51 -14.90 -16.23 -9.37
N HIS A 52 -14.47 -16.05 -10.63
CA HIS A 52 -13.07 -15.66 -10.88
C HIS A 52 -12.79 -14.32 -10.19
N ALA A 53 -11.56 -14.13 -9.69
CA ALA A 53 -11.15 -12.87 -9.11
C ALA A 53 -11.42 -11.71 -10.08
N ASP A 54 -10.98 -11.84 -11.33
CA ASP A 54 -11.16 -10.83 -12.37
C ASP A 54 -12.64 -10.53 -12.66
N CYS A 55 -13.52 -11.52 -12.56
CA CYS A 55 -14.95 -11.32 -12.82
C CYS A 55 -15.63 -10.45 -11.76
N ILE A 56 -15.15 -10.50 -10.52
CA ILE A 56 -15.64 -9.66 -9.43
C ILE A 56 -14.94 -8.31 -9.44
N LEU A 57 -13.62 -8.29 -9.61
CA LEU A 57 -12.83 -7.05 -9.60
C LEU A 57 -13.12 -6.14 -10.81
N LYS A 58 -13.63 -6.70 -11.93
CA LYS A 58 -14.16 -5.91 -13.06
C LYS A 58 -15.45 -5.16 -12.73
N LYS A 59 -16.22 -5.58 -11.71
CA LYS A 59 -17.46 -4.93 -11.31
C LYS A 59 -17.16 -4.01 -10.12
N ALA A 60 -17.22 -2.69 -10.35
CA ALA A 60 -17.02 -1.70 -9.31
C ALA A 60 -17.96 -1.94 -8.11
N ASN A 61 -17.48 -1.62 -6.89
CA ASN A 61 -18.26 -1.56 -5.65
C ASN A 61 -18.85 -2.89 -5.11
N GLN A 62 -18.37 -4.06 -5.54
CA GLN A 62 -18.83 -5.35 -4.98
C GLN A 62 -18.30 -5.63 -3.57
N ILE A 63 -17.07 -5.23 -3.28
CA ILE A 63 -16.42 -5.39 -1.98
C ILE A 63 -16.08 -3.98 -1.49
N LYS A 64 -16.59 -3.60 -0.31
CA LYS A 64 -16.45 -2.23 0.23
C LYS A 64 -15.16 -2.06 1.02
N PHE A 65 -14.81 -3.05 1.84
CA PHE A 65 -13.61 -3.02 2.67
C PHE A 65 -12.85 -4.35 2.59
N LEU A 66 -11.54 -4.29 2.74
CA LEU A 66 -10.68 -5.49 2.83
C LEU A 66 -11.03 -6.36 4.04
N ASP A 67 -11.44 -5.73 5.15
CA ASP A 67 -11.82 -6.43 6.38
C ASP A 67 -13.06 -7.31 6.20
N ASP A 68 -13.88 -7.03 5.18
CA ASP A 68 -15.08 -7.80 4.80
C ASP A 68 -14.76 -9.08 4.02
N VAL A 69 -13.48 -9.33 3.73
CA VAL A 69 -13.02 -10.50 2.97
C VAL A 69 -12.25 -11.45 3.89
N GLU A 70 -12.72 -12.69 3.99
CA GLU A 70 -12.05 -13.77 4.69
C GLU A 70 -10.98 -14.42 3.81
N GLY A 71 -9.83 -14.78 4.39
CA GLY A 71 -8.80 -15.55 3.69
C GLY A 71 -7.79 -14.71 2.90
N ILE A 72 -7.87 -13.36 2.92
CA ILE A 72 -6.86 -12.49 2.29
C ILE A 72 -5.46 -12.78 2.84
N ASP A 73 -5.33 -12.94 4.16
CA ASP A 73 -4.03 -13.15 4.82
C ASP A 73 -3.34 -14.47 4.41
N LEU A 74 -4.09 -15.41 3.83
CA LEU A 74 -3.59 -16.70 3.35
C LEU A 74 -3.15 -16.64 1.87
N LEU A 75 -3.40 -15.54 1.17
CA LEU A 75 -2.98 -15.36 -0.22
C LEU A 75 -1.50 -14.96 -0.31
N ARG A 76 -0.90 -15.18 -1.49
CA ARG A 76 0.42 -14.62 -1.79
C ARG A 76 0.36 -13.10 -1.72
N TRP A 77 1.45 -12.48 -1.25
CA TRP A 77 1.54 -11.03 -1.10
C TRP A 77 1.19 -10.27 -2.39
N GLU A 78 1.62 -10.76 -3.56
CA GLU A 78 1.27 -10.15 -4.84
C GLU A 78 -0.24 -10.11 -5.08
N ASP A 79 -0.95 -11.19 -4.78
CA ASP A 79 -2.39 -11.26 -4.98
C ASP A 79 -3.15 -10.48 -3.89
N GLN A 80 -2.59 -10.38 -2.68
CA GLN A 80 -3.09 -9.44 -1.67
C GLN A 80 -3.00 -8.00 -2.18
N GLN A 81 -1.86 -7.61 -2.75
CA GLN A 81 -1.68 -6.26 -3.31
C GLN A 81 -2.58 -6.02 -4.52
N LYS A 82 -2.79 -7.02 -5.40
CA LYS A 82 -3.75 -6.91 -6.50
C LYS A 82 -5.16 -6.67 -6.00
N ILE A 83 -5.61 -7.40 -4.97
CA ILE A 83 -6.95 -7.18 -4.41
C ILE A 83 -7.04 -5.81 -3.74
N ARG A 84 -6.04 -5.40 -2.95
CA ARG A 84 -6.01 -4.04 -2.34
C ARG A 84 -6.11 -2.96 -3.42
N LYS A 85 -5.27 -3.06 -4.44
CA LYS A 85 -5.24 -2.14 -5.57
C LYS A 85 -6.58 -2.13 -6.32
N CYS A 86 -7.18 -3.29 -6.62
CA CYS A 86 -8.46 -3.35 -7.33
C CYS A 86 -9.66 -2.83 -6.51
N LEU A 87 -9.58 -2.83 -5.17
CA LEU A 87 -10.59 -2.24 -4.29
C LEU A 87 -10.42 -0.72 -4.18
N GLU A 88 -9.17 -0.24 -4.24
CA GLU A 88 -8.84 1.18 -4.33
C GLU A 88 -9.17 1.75 -5.72
N ASP A 89 -8.98 0.97 -6.79
CA ASP A 89 -9.12 1.36 -8.19
C ASP A 89 -10.56 1.32 -8.76
N GLY A 90 -11.58 0.96 -7.97
CA GLY A 90 -12.98 1.21 -8.35
C GLY A 90 -13.41 0.78 -9.76
N GLY A 91 -12.88 -0.33 -10.30
CA GLY A 91 -13.39 -1.00 -11.51
C GLY A 91 -12.73 -0.61 -12.85
N GLY A 92 -12.01 -1.58 -13.43
CA GLY A 92 -11.71 -1.61 -14.86
C GLY A 92 -10.27 -2.02 -15.19
N SER A 93 -10.09 -3.22 -15.74
CA SER A 93 -8.84 -3.59 -16.42
C SER A 93 -9.15 -4.22 -17.77
N SER A 94 -8.68 -3.55 -18.82
CA SER A 94 -8.34 -4.15 -20.11
C SER A 94 -7.03 -3.52 -20.60
N ASN A 95 -6.16 -4.38 -21.11
CA ASN A 95 -4.73 -4.21 -21.33
C ASN A 95 -4.27 -3.01 -22.18
N SER A 96 -3.00 -2.67 -21.96
CA SER A 96 -2.05 -1.96 -22.81
C SER A 96 -2.04 -0.42 -22.78
N THR A 97 -1.02 0.09 -22.08
CA THR A 97 -0.17 1.20 -22.52
C THR A 97 -0.86 2.49 -22.97
N VAL A 98 -1.75 3.05 -22.17
CA VAL A 98 -1.81 4.51 -22.01
C VAL A 98 -2.35 4.80 -20.61
N VAL A 99 -1.58 5.58 -19.88
CA VAL A 99 -1.87 6.07 -18.53
C VAL A 99 -3.14 6.93 -18.62
N ALA A 100 -4.30 6.41 -18.20
CA ALA A 100 -5.47 7.22 -17.89
C ALA A 100 -5.30 7.85 -16.50
N PHE A 101 -4.32 8.75 -16.37
CA PHE A 101 -4.31 9.78 -15.33
C PHE A 101 -4.99 11.00 -15.95
N THR A 102 -6.30 10.97 -16.00
CA THR A 102 -7.07 12.13 -16.44
C THR A 102 -7.23 13.04 -15.23
N GLU A 103 -6.43 14.10 -15.18
CA GLU A 103 -6.54 15.29 -14.30
C GLU A 103 -5.52 15.42 -13.15
N CYS A 104 -4.24 15.20 -13.44
CA CYS A 104 -3.19 15.89 -12.68
C CYS A 104 -2.95 17.28 -13.31
N GLY A 105 -3.12 18.34 -12.53
CA GLY A 105 -2.96 19.71 -12.98
C GLY A 105 -1.77 20.41 -12.32
N VAL A 106 -1.05 21.24 -13.06
CA VAL A 106 0.10 22.00 -12.57
C VAL A 106 -0.19 23.50 -12.66
N GLU A 107 0.15 24.22 -11.60
CA GLU A 107 -0.03 25.67 -11.55
C GLU A 107 0.98 26.31 -10.59
N VAL A 108 1.18 27.62 -10.77
CA VAL A 108 1.86 28.45 -9.77
C VAL A 108 0.85 28.75 -8.66
N SER A 109 1.23 28.48 -7.42
CA SER A 109 0.38 28.68 -6.25
C SER A 109 -0.04 30.15 -6.12
N PRO A 110 -1.34 30.49 -6.24
CA PRO A 110 -1.80 31.87 -6.13
C PRO A 110 -1.85 32.35 -4.67
N THR A 111 -1.89 31.41 -3.71
CA THR A 111 -1.99 31.70 -2.26
C THR A 111 -1.23 30.67 -1.44
N SER A 112 -0.65 31.07 -0.29
CA SER A 112 0.08 30.17 0.62
C SER A 112 -0.82 29.30 1.52
N ARG A 113 -2.01 28.93 1.04
CA ARG A 113 -3.04 28.19 1.82
C ARG A 113 -3.01 26.68 1.61
N ALA A 114 -2.33 26.21 0.56
CA ALA A 114 -2.24 24.77 0.28
C ALA A 114 -1.16 24.10 1.12
N THR A 115 -1.39 22.84 1.46
CA THR A 115 -0.44 22.00 2.20
C THR A 115 -0.10 20.80 1.34
N CYS A 116 1.19 20.54 1.15
CA CYS A 116 1.68 19.40 0.40
C CYS A 116 1.31 18.09 1.09
N LYS A 117 0.64 17.17 0.40
CA LYS A 117 0.22 15.88 0.97
C LYS A 117 1.36 14.87 1.17
N CYS A 118 2.50 15.07 0.50
CA CYS A 118 3.68 14.22 0.67
C CYS A 118 4.47 14.54 1.94
N CYS A 119 4.72 15.83 2.22
CA CYS A 119 5.59 16.25 3.33
C CYS A 119 4.86 17.04 4.44
N ASN A 120 3.55 17.31 4.27
CA ASN A 120 2.70 18.09 5.16
C ASN A 120 3.17 19.55 5.41
N GLN A 121 4.08 20.07 4.59
CA GLN A 121 4.52 21.48 4.64
C GLN A 121 3.63 22.39 3.79
N LYS A 122 3.61 23.69 4.11
CA LYS A 122 2.86 24.70 3.35
C LYS A 122 3.53 24.98 2.01
N ILE A 123 2.71 25.10 0.97
CA ILE A 123 3.13 25.51 -0.38
C ILE A 123 3.00 27.03 -0.45
N MET A 124 4.10 27.72 -0.77
CA MET A 124 4.12 29.18 -0.73
C MET A 124 3.51 29.81 -1.98
N LYS A 125 3.00 31.04 -1.88
CA LYS A 125 2.56 31.84 -3.03
C LYS A 125 3.73 32.05 -4.00
N GLY A 126 3.51 31.84 -5.29
CA GLY A 126 4.54 31.94 -6.32
C GLY A 126 5.33 30.64 -6.54
N GLU A 127 5.08 29.59 -5.75
CA GLU A 127 5.73 28.28 -5.92
C GLU A 127 4.92 27.36 -6.84
N VAL A 128 5.58 26.57 -7.70
CA VAL A 128 4.91 25.60 -8.56
C VAL A 128 4.42 24.40 -7.76
N ARG A 129 3.13 24.07 -7.92
CA ARG A 129 2.48 22.95 -7.26
C ARG A 129 1.75 22.06 -8.25
N ILE A 130 1.66 20.79 -7.91
CA ILE A 130 0.98 19.77 -8.71
C ILE A 130 -0.21 19.27 -7.93
N SER A 131 -1.37 19.28 -8.58
CA SER A 131 -2.61 18.69 -8.07
C SER A 131 -2.78 17.29 -8.62
N THR A 132 -3.27 16.40 -7.76
CA THR A 132 -3.75 15.07 -8.14
C THR A 132 -5.24 14.98 -7.81
N LYS A 133 -6.07 14.66 -8.79
CA LYS A 133 -7.45 14.24 -8.54
C LYS A 133 -7.48 12.72 -8.34
N LEU A 134 -8.15 12.27 -7.27
CA LEU A 134 -8.52 10.88 -7.09
C LEU A 134 -9.96 10.75 -7.57
N ASP A 135 -10.22 9.79 -8.46
CA ASP A 135 -11.51 9.61 -9.09
C ASP A 135 -12.61 9.34 -8.04
N GLY A 136 -13.75 10.03 -8.16
CA GLY A 136 -14.94 9.81 -7.33
C GLY A 136 -15.25 10.86 -6.25
N GLN A 137 -14.54 11.99 -6.15
CA GLN A 137 -14.99 13.13 -5.35
C GLN A 137 -15.34 14.34 -6.22
N ALA A 138 -16.44 15.01 -5.85
CA ALA A 138 -16.85 16.30 -6.41
C ALA A 138 -15.66 17.28 -6.45
N ALA A 139 -15.72 18.23 -7.39
CA ALA A 139 -14.67 19.15 -7.87
C ALA A 139 -13.86 19.99 -6.84
N ARG A 140 -13.86 19.66 -5.54
CA ARG A 140 -13.28 20.43 -4.44
C ARG A 140 -12.17 19.74 -3.63
N SER A 141 -11.75 18.52 -3.93
CA SER A 141 -10.67 17.84 -3.19
C SER A 141 -9.43 17.55 -4.06
N LEU A 142 -8.86 18.61 -4.63
CA LEU A 142 -7.51 18.53 -5.21
C LEU A 142 -6.49 18.28 -4.10
N ALA A 143 -5.76 17.18 -4.17
CA ALA A 143 -4.59 16.95 -3.33
C ALA A 143 -3.40 17.69 -3.93
N TRP A 144 -2.84 18.64 -3.18
CA TRP A 144 -1.70 19.44 -3.63
C TRP A 144 -0.37 18.83 -3.19
N HIS A 145 0.64 18.94 -4.05
CA HIS A 145 2.00 18.50 -3.80
C HIS A 145 3.00 19.57 -4.25
N HIS A 146 4.17 19.65 -3.61
CA HIS A 146 5.31 20.36 -4.22
C HIS A 146 5.73 19.63 -5.49
N ALA A 147 6.27 20.37 -6.47
CA ALA A 147 6.82 19.77 -7.69
C ALA A 147 7.87 18.69 -7.38
N ASN A 148 8.79 18.93 -6.44
CA ASN A 148 9.79 17.94 -6.06
C ASN A 148 9.19 16.71 -5.37
N CYS A 149 8.31 16.91 -4.39
CA CYS A 149 7.67 15.82 -3.67
C CYS A 149 6.82 14.91 -4.58
N PHE A 150 6.19 15.52 -5.58
CA PHE A 150 5.46 14.79 -6.61
C PHE A 150 6.40 13.92 -7.45
N MET A 151 7.55 14.47 -7.87
CA MET A 151 8.53 13.75 -8.67
C MET A 151 9.17 12.56 -7.94
N GLU A 152 9.42 12.71 -6.64
CA GLU A 152 9.93 11.61 -5.80
C GLU A 152 8.89 10.48 -5.63
N SER A 153 7.61 10.84 -5.54
CA SER A 153 6.51 9.88 -5.33
C SER A 153 6.02 9.22 -6.63
N TYR A 154 6.14 9.94 -7.76
CA TYR A 154 5.61 9.57 -9.08
C TYR A 154 6.70 9.65 -10.16
N SER A 155 7.86 9.02 -9.90
CA SER A 155 9.06 9.11 -10.75
C SER A 155 8.89 8.63 -12.20
N ALA A 156 7.77 7.97 -12.53
CA ALA A 156 7.44 7.48 -13.86
C ALA A 156 6.53 8.43 -14.67
N MET A 157 6.09 9.56 -14.08
CA MET A 157 5.13 10.47 -14.73
C MET A 157 5.85 11.59 -15.50
N GLN A 158 5.46 11.79 -16.76
CA GLN A 158 5.92 12.92 -17.58
C GLN A 158 5.15 14.18 -17.19
N ILE A 159 5.84 15.15 -16.57
CA ILE A 159 5.25 16.42 -16.11
C ILE A 159 4.70 17.22 -17.29
N GLU A 160 5.29 17.06 -18.49
CA GLU A 160 4.86 17.72 -19.72
C GLU A 160 3.43 17.35 -20.15
N LYS A 161 2.88 16.26 -19.61
CA LYS A 161 1.50 15.81 -19.90
C LYS A 161 0.49 16.31 -18.88
N LEU A 162 0.90 17.12 -17.90
CA LEU A 162 0.01 17.69 -16.88
C LEU A 162 -0.83 18.84 -17.46
N SER A 163 -2.09 18.94 -17.04
CA SER A 163 -2.95 20.06 -17.46
C SER A 163 -2.46 21.38 -16.84
N GLY A 164 -2.35 22.44 -17.64
CA GLY A 164 -1.82 23.74 -17.19
C GLY A 164 -0.29 23.89 -17.32
N TRP A 165 0.42 22.88 -17.84
CA TRP A 165 1.88 22.96 -18.06
C TRP A 165 2.25 24.10 -19.03
N ASP A 166 1.53 24.23 -20.13
CA ASP A 166 1.75 25.28 -21.14
C ASP A 166 1.41 26.68 -20.63
N SER A 167 0.69 26.79 -19.50
CA SER A 167 0.34 28.06 -18.86
C SER A 167 1.41 28.53 -17.86
N LEU A 168 2.43 27.72 -17.57
CA LEU A 168 3.57 28.11 -16.74
C LEU A 168 4.56 28.99 -17.52
N SER A 169 5.29 29.85 -16.82
CA SER A 169 6.38 30.61 -17.44
C SER A 169 7.52 29.68 -17.88
N ILE A 170 8.27 30.07 -18.92
CA ILE A 170 9.43 29.30 -19.42
C ILE A 170 10.46 29.07 -18.31
N SER A 171 10.62 30.05 -17.42
CA SER A 171 11.49 29.95 -16.24
C SER A 171 11.02 28.86 -15.27
N ASP A 172 9.73 28.80 -14.98
CA ASP A 172 9.14 27.81 -14.07
C ASP A 172 9.17 26.40 -14.66
N GLN A 173 8.89 26.27 -15.97
CA GLN A 173 9.02 25.00 -16.69
C GLN A 173 10.45 24.48 -16.64
N ALA A 174 11.45 25.36 -16.80
CA ALA A 174 12.86 25.00 -16.69
C ALA A 174 13.24 24.57 -15.26
N ALA A 175 12.73 25.27 -14.24
CA ALA A 175 12.96 24.93 -12.84
C ALA A 175 12.38 23.55 -12.49
N VAL A 176 11.15 23.25 -12.91
CA VAL A 176 10.50 21.96 -12.66
C VAL A 176 11.19 20.82 -13.41
N ARG A 177 11.62 21.03 -14.66
CA ARG A 177 12.42 20.05 -15.41
C ARG A 177 13.78 19.79 -14.77
N ALA A 178 14.39 20.78 -14.12
CA ALA A 178 15.65 20.63 -13.42
C ALA A 178 15.53 19.78 -12.14
N LEU A 179 14.36 19.79 -11.48
CA LEU A 179 14.09 18.95 -10.29
C LEU A 179 14.12 17.45 -10.62
N GLY A 180 13.63 17.04 -11.80
CA GLY A 180 13.72 15.66 -12.25
C GLY A 180 15.14 15.16 -12.55
N LYS A 181 16.13 16.07 -12.61
CA LYS A 181 17.55 15.76 -12.91
C LYS A 181 18.47 15.90 -11.70
N LYS A 182 18.04 16.55 -10.61
CA LYS A 182 18.82 16.67 -9.37
C LYS A 182 18.27 15.73 -8.31
N ALA A 183 18.89 14.56 -8.17
CA ALA A 183 18.83 13.83 -6.91
C ALA A 183 19.63 14.62 -5.86
N THR A 184 18.96 15.37 -4.98
CA THR A 184 19.58 15.88 -3.75
C THR A 184 18.79 15.43 -2.52
N PRO A 185 19.47 15.09 -1.41
CA PRO A 185 18.92 14.24 -0.38
C PRO A 185 18.45 15.08 0.81
N THR A 186 17.14 15.25 1.00
CA THR A 186 16.64 15.66 2.33
C THR A 186 15.31 15.00 2.63
N THR A 187 15.27 14.36 3.80
CA THR A 187 14.14 13.67 4.45
C THR A 187 13.61 12.43 3.72
N LYS A 188 14.35 11.32 3.89
CA LYS A 188 13.87 9.96 3.60
C LYS A 188 12.58 9.70 4.39
N SER A 189 11.44 9.60 3.71
CA SER A 189 10.27 8.92 4.26
C SER A 189 10.67 7.46 4.49
N VAL A 190 10.46 6.95 5.70
CA VAL A 190 10.86 5.59 6.06
C VAL A 190 9.70 4.66 5.71
N PRO A 191 9.86 3.71 4.77
CA PRO A 191 8.88 2.66 4.55
C PRO A 191 8.83 1.72 5.76
N ARG A 192 7.63 1.21 6.03
CA ARG A 192 7.26 0.33 7.17
C ARG A 192 8.41 -0.55 7.70
N CYS A 193 8.72 -0.36 8.99
CA CYS A 193 9.51 -1.22 9.88
C CYS A 193 11.05 -1.26 9.70
N GLN A 194 11.70 -0.13 9.42
CA GLN A 194 13.15 0.01 9.60
C GLN A 194 13.44 0.24 11.10
N THR A 195 14.19 -0.65 11.75
CA THR A 195 14.61 -0.39 13.16
C THR A 195 15.59 0.79 13.21
N VAL A 196 15.76 1.43 14.37
CA VAL A 196 16.78 2.48 14.56
C VAL A 196 18.17 1.95 14.17
N ILE A 197 18.46 0.68 14.48
CA ILE A 197 19.71 0.01 14.10
C ILE A 197 19.82 -0.06 12.57
N ASP A 198 18.78 -0.51 11.87
CA ASP A 198 18.77 -0.62 10.41
C ASP A 198 19.03 0.75 9.73
N ILE A 199 18.47 1.84 10.28
CA ILE A 199 18.69 3.20 9.78
C ILE A 199 20.14 3.65 10.01
N LEU A 200 20.67 3.43 11.22
CA LEU A 200 22.03 3.81 11.59
C LEU A 200 23.07 3.03 10.79
N VAL A 201 22.88 1.72 10.59
CA VAL A 201 23.79 0.88 9.80
C VAL A 201 23.74 1.26 8.33
N LYS A 202 22.55 1.57 7.78
CA LYS A 202 22.46 2.12 6.43
C LYS A 202 23.24 3.42 6.31
N HIS A 203 23.07 4.33 7.26
CA HIS A 203 23.77 5.61 7.27
C HIS A 203 25.30 5.43 7.37
N ALA A 204 25.76 4.51 8.21
CA ALA A 204 27.18 4.17 8.33
C ALA A 204 27.74 3.56 7.04
N PHE A 205 26.97 2.72 6.35
CA PHE A 205 27.35 2.15 5.05
C PHE A 205 27.35 3.20 3.92
N ASP A 206 26.35 4.08 3.87
CA ASP A 206 26.30 5.19 2.91
C ASP A 206 27.52 6.14 3.10
N ASN A 207 28.10 6.20 4.31
CA ASN A 207 29.25 7.04 4.66
C ASN A 207 30.52 6.24 4.97
N ILE A 208 30.70 5.06 4.36
CA ILE A 208 31.74 4.09 4.72
C ILE A 208 33.18 4.65 4.64
N ALA A 209 33.40 5.67 3.81
CA ALA A 209 34.70 6.34 3.65
C ALA A 209 35.20 7.02 4.93
N ARG A 210 34.30 7.37 5.86
CA ARG A 210 34.65 8.02 7.14
C ARG A 210 35.20 7.06 8.20
N PHE A 211 35.19 5.75 7.93
CA PHE A 211 35.58 4.71 8.88
C PHE A 211 36.95 4.10 8.54
N THR A 212 37.59 3.49 9.54
CA THR A 212 38.85 2.74 9.38
C THR A 212 38.62 1.44 8.59
N SER A 213 39.66 0.87 7.98
CA SER A 213 39.55 -0.35 7.16
C SER A 213 38.84 -1.50 7.89
N GLN A 214 39.18 -1.73 9.16
CA GLN A 214 38.55 -2.77 9.99
C GLN A 214 37.06 -2.50 10.27
N GLN A 215 36.68 -1.23 10.46
CA GLN A 215 35.29 -0.83 10.66
C GLN A 215 34.47 -0.93 9.36
N ARG A 216 35.07 -0.64 8.20
CA ARG A 216 34.39 -0.77 6.90
C ARG A 216 33.94 -2.21 6.65
N ASP A 217 34.82 -3.17 6.94
CA ASP A 217 34.51 -4.60 6.83
C ASP A 217 33.37 -5.02 7.75
N ALA A 218 33.37 -4.55 9.00
CA ALA A 218 32.32 -4.82 9.96
C ALA A 218 30.97 -4.21 9.53
N ILE A 219 30.97 -2.94 9.10
CA ILE A 219 29.77 -2.24 8.59
C ILE A 219 29.24 -2.94 7.33
N GLY A 220 30.13 -3.38 6.43
CA GLY A 220 29.77 -4.13 5.23
C GLY A 220 29.08 -5.46 5.54
N LYS A 221 29.63 -6.25 6.48
CA LYS A 221 29.01 -7.51 6.94
C LYS A 221 27.65 -7.27 7.59
N LEU A 222 27.54 -6.24 8.44
CA LEU A 222 26.30 -5.89 9.11
C LEU A 222 25.22 -5.44 8.12
N TRP A 223 25.59 -4.62 7.12
CA TRP A 223 24.68 -4.18 6.07
C TRP A 223 24.25 -5.33 5.14
N ALA A 224 25.14 -6.27 4.84
CA ALA A 224 24.80 -7.48 4.09
C ALA A 224 23.78 -8.34 4.85
N SER A 225 23.98 -8.55 6.15
CA SER A 225 23.05 -9.28 7.01
C SER A 225 21.67 -8.61 7.09
N ILE A 226 21.61 -7.28 7.23
CA ILE A 226 20.34 -6.53 7.22
C ILE A 226 19.64 -6.67 5.86
N ARG A 227 20.36 -6.53 4.74
CA ARG A 227 19.78 -6.73 3.40
C ARG A 227 19.24 -8.14 3.21
N GLU A 228 19.93 -9.14 3.74
CA GLU A 228 19.47 -10.53 3.70
C GLU A 228 18.22 -10.74 4.56
N GLN A 229 18.16 -10.18 5.77
CA GLN A 229 16.94 -10.18 6.58
C GLN A 229 15.78 -9.49 5.87
N HIS A 230 16.05 -8.37 5.19
CA HIS A 230 15.05 -7.67 4.40
C HIS A 230 14.56 -8.51 3.21
N ALA A 231 15.47 -9.20 2.53
CA ALA A 231 15.13 -10.15 1.46
C ALA A 231 14.30 -11.33 2.00
N ARG A 232 14.65 -11.85 3.18
CA ARG A 232 13.88 -12.91 3.86
C ARG A 232 12.49 -12.42 4.29
N ARG A 233 12.36 -11.18 4.79
CA ARG A 233 11.06 -10.55 5.09
C ARG A 233 10.22 -10.36 3.82
N LYS A 234 10.84 -9.99 2.70
CA LYS A 234 10.18 -9.91 1.38
C LYS A 234 9.72 -11.29 0.86
N GLN A 235 10.44 -12.35 1.19
CA GLN A 235 10.10 -13.73 0.81
C GLN A 235 8.97 -14.35 1.67
N GLY A 236 8.70 -13.80 2.86
CA GLY A 236 7.60 -14.23 3.73
C GLY A 236 7.89 -15.53 4.52
N LYS A 237 6.89 -16.06 5.23
CA LYS A 237 7.02 -17.29 6.04
C LYS A 237 7.31 -18.50 5.15
N SER A 238 8.38 -19.24 5.47
CA SER A 238 8.65 -20.57 4.92
C SER A 238 7.50 -21.53 5.25
N ILE A 239 7.28 -22.50 4.37
CA ILE A 239 6.27 -23.58 4.44
C ILE A 239 6.39 -24.39 5.75
N THR A 240 7.56 -24.39 6.39
CA THR A 240 7.84 -25.09 7.66
C THR A 240 7.53 -24.28 8.92
N GLY A 241 7.03 -23.04 8.81
CA GLY A 241 6.55 -22.24 9.95
C GLY A 241 7.65 -21.73 10.91
N LYS A 242 8.91 -22.08 10.70
CA LYS A 242 10.06 -21.57 11.46
C LYS A 242 10.83 -20.55 10.62
N LEU A 243 10.54 -19.27 10.79
CA LEU A 243 11.44 -18.17 10.46
C LEU A 243 11.40 -17.13 11.58
N ASP A 244 12.54 -16.47 11.78
CA ASP A 244 12.79 -15.49 12.83
C ASP A 244 11.80 -14.32 12.76
N MET A 245 10.75 -14.42 13.56
CA MET A 245 9.94 -13.28 13.95
C MET A 245 10.77 -12.46 14.94
N ASN A 246 10.94 -11.16 14.69
CA ASN A 246 11.46 -10.24 15.71
C ASN A 246 10.59 -10.37 16.96
N ALA A 247 11.17 -10.22 18.16
CA ALA A 247 10.43 -10.21 19.42
C ALA A 247 9.20 -9.31 19.36
N PHE A 248 9.31 -8.18 18.65
CA PHE A 248 8.20 -7.27 18.38
C PHE A 248 7.05 -7.90 17.59
N GLU A 249 7.34 -8.60 16.50
CA GLU A 249 6.33 -9.24 15.65
C GLU A 249 5.70 -10.44 16.36
N ARG A 250 6.45 -11.16 17.20
CA ARG A 250 5.90 -12.20 18.08
C ARG A 250 4.92 -11.62 19.10
N LEU A 251 5.29 -10.51 19.74
CA LEU A 251 4.41 -9.82 20.68
C LEU A 251 3.17 -9.29 19.97
N GLN A 252 3.33 -8.65 18.81
CA GLN A 252 2.21 -8.17 18.00
C GLN A 252 1.27 -9.31 17.61
N GLN A 253 1.78 -10.45 17.14
CA GLN A 253 0.97 -11.62 16.79
C GLN A 253 0.30 -12.24 18.03
N LYS A 254 0.99 -12.28 19.17
CA LYS A 254 0.46 -12.80 20.44
C LYS A 254 -0.67 -11.92 20.98
N TYR A 255 -0.51 -10.59 20.94
CA TYR A 255 -1.49 -9.65 21.47
C TYR A 255 -2.62 -9.29 20.49
N ALA A 256 -2.45 -9.55 19.19
CA ALA A 256 -3.52 -9.33 18.21
C ALA A 256 -4.79 -10.14 18.50
N SER A 257 -4.69 -11.24 19.27
CA SER A 257 -5.81 -12.09 19.66
C SER A 257 -6.13 -12.05 21.17
N GLU A 258 -5.38 -11.30 21.98
CA GLU A 258 -5.62 -11.21 23.43
C GLU A 258 -6.68 -10.14 23.74
N LYS A 259 -7.65 -10.47 24.61
CA LYS A 259 -8.76 -9.58 24.98
C LYS A 259 -8.42 -8.56 26.07
N ILE A 260 -7.26 -8.71 26.74
CA ILE A 260 -6.86 -7.90 27.90
C ILE A 260 -5.36 -7.59 27.75
N SER A 261 -4.97 -6.33 27.94
CA SER A 261 -3.55 -5.94 27.92
C SER A 261 -2.86 -6.28 29.24
N ILE A 262 -1.54 -6.47 29.22
CA ILE A 262 -0.69 -6.81 30.37
C ILE A 262 -0.91 -5.89 31.60
N ARG A 263 -1.38 -4.66 31.39
CA ARG A 263 -1.57 -3.65 32.46
C ARG A 263 -2.95 -3.65 33.11
N HIS A 264 -3.87 -4.56 32.75
CA HIS A 264 -5.20 -4.71 33.35
C HIS A 264 -6.09 -3.44 33.42
N ALA A 265 -5.78 -2.39 32.66
CA ALA A 265 -6.47 -1.11 32.75
C ALA A 265 -6.93 -0.60 31.38
N VAL A 266 -8.12 -1.02 30.95
CA VAL A 266 -9.15 -0.14 30.36
C VAL A 266 -10.50 -0.83 30.56
N GLY A 267 -11.41 -0.11 31.22
CA GLY A 267 -12.56 -0.65 31.95
C GLY A 267 -13.67 -1.30 31.12
N GLY A 268 -14.45 -2.13 31.81
CA GLY A 268 -15.71 -2.67 31.32
C GLY A 268 -16.69 -1.53 31.04
N GLY A 269 -16.85 -1.19 29.76
CA GLY A 269 -17.75 -0.12 29.37
C GLY A 269 -17.42 0.45 27.99
N GLY A 270 -17.34 -0.42 26.98
CA GLY A 270 -17.73 -0.07 25.60
C GLY A 270 -17.07 1.12 24.89
N ASP A 271 -15.96 1.70 25.35
CA ASP A 271 -15.38 2.88 24.70
C ASP A 271 -13.91 2.70 24.27
N ARG A 272 -13.73 2.93 22.96
CA ARG A 272 -12.50 3.14 22.18
C ARG A 272 -11.58 1.92 22.01
N ARG A 273 -11.60 1.43 20.77
CA ARG A 273 -10.58 0.56 20.15
C ARG A 273 -9.19 0.96 20.61
N ALA A 274 -8.36 -0.03 20.92
CA ALA A 274 -6.92 0.12 21.11
C ALA A 274 -6.26 0.61 19.80
N GLN A 275 -6.40 1.91 19.52
CA GLN A 275 -5.68 2.64 18.48
C GLN A 275 -4.73 3.62 19.15
N GLN A 276 -3.77 3.08 19.88
CA GLN A 276 -2.48 3.71 20.08
C GLN A 276 -1.60 2.68 20.78
N TRP A 277 -0.30 2.95 20.79
CA TRP A 277 0.76 2.08 21.30
C TRP A 277 1.14 1.00 20.30
N LEU A 278 1.82 1.40 19.24
CA LEU A 278 3.24 1.12 19.01
C LEU A 278 3.74 2.25 18.09
N GLY A 279 4.67 3.06 18.59
CA GLY A 279 5.33 4.12 17.80
C GLY A 279 6.15 3.55 16.65
#